data_AF-A0A4R9J5F3-F1
#
_entry.id   AF-A0A4R9J5F3-F1
#
_cell.length_a   1.000
_cell.length_b   1.000
_cell.length_c   1.000
_cell.angle_alpha   90.00
_cell.angle_beta   90.00
_cell.angle_gamma   90.00
#
_symmetry.space_group_name_H-M   'P 1'
#
loop_
_entity.id
_entity.type
_entity.pdbx_description
1 polymer ?
#
loop_
_entity_poly.entity_id
_entity_poly.type
_entity_poly.pdbx_seq_one_letter_code
_entity_poly.pdbx_strand_id
1 'polypeptide(L)'
;MFCACAGGNIKIKIKPDLSGDLVLYQKRITKKKGGLFFGSGLVPTGELEISIKERAYQFSNYTHILPPGFRLIEFTEEGVREIQLVVDTGKTSPLLKALEIDKEEINSILTEAKLRDDLLRFNTLVEFIQFEVQFPFPIKKVKFADPRTPGEWTARLDSNEKMIVNIPLHSIWANEHQLTTVQIYPDSN
;
A
#
# COMPACT_ATOMS: atom_id res chain seq x y z
N MET A 1 -2.41 -25.17 7.79
CA MET A 1 -2.74 -23.85 8.34
C MET A 1 -2.36 -22.86 7.25
N PHE A 2 -3.32 -22.08 6.73
CA PHE A 2 -3.06 -21.07 5.71
C PHE A 2 -3.04 -19.71 6.42
N CYS A 3 -2.00 -18.91 6.25
CA CYS A 3 -1.88 -17.53 6.75
C CYS A 3 -1.29 -16.71 5.61
N ALA A 4 -1.93 -15.61 5.25
CA ALA A 4 -1.52 -14.83 4.09
C ALA A 4 -1.68 -13.34 4.31
N CYS A 5 -0.72 -12.52 3.89
CA CYS A 5 -0.82 -11.05 3.91
C CYS A 5 -1.80 -10.55 2.82
N ALA A 6 -2.53 -9.46 3.07
CA ALA A 6 -3.62 -8.92 2.27
C ALA A 6 -3.30 -7.44 1.91
N GLY A 7 -2.31 -7.26 1.02
CA GLY A 7 -1.81 -5.95 0.60
C GLY A 7 -1.06 -5.17 1.69
N GLY A 8 -0.31 -4.14 1.28
CA GLY A 8 0.38 -3.23 2.18
C GLY A 8 -0.24 -1.84 2.12
N ASN A 9 -0.73 -1.32 3.25
CA ASN A 9 -1.16 0.08 3.31
C ASN A 9 -0.13 0.89 4.09
N ILE A 10 0.47 1.86 3.43
CA ILE A 10 1.49 2.75 3.97
C ILE A 10 0.83 4.10 4.14
N LYS A 11 0.66 4.55 5.37
CA LYS A 11 0.14 5.88 5.69
C LYS A 11 1.27 6.77 6.14
N ILE A 12 1.39 7.94 5.55
CA ILE A 12 2.40 8.95 5.89
C ILE A 12 1.65 10.23 6.19
N LYS A 13 1.80 10.78 7.39
CA LYS A 13 1.22 12.06 7.78
C LYS A 13 2.35 13.04 8.07
N ILE A 14 2.48 14.06 7.24
CA ILE A 14 3.52 15.09 7.35
C ILE A 14 2.90 16.31 8.04
N LYS A 15 3.60 16.84 9.05
CA LYS A 15 3.24 18.03 9.82
C LYS A 15 3.90 19.28 9.22
N PRO A 16 3.43 20.49 9.56
CA PRO A 16 3.99 21.74 9.02
C PRO A 16 5.50 21.94 9.27
N ASP A 17 6.03 21.34 10.33
CA ASP A 17 7.46 21.34 10.67
C ASP A 17 8.28 20.25 9.95
N LEU A 18 7.69 19.60 8.94
CA LEU A 18 8.24 18.49 8.14
C LEU A 18 8.39 17.15 8.89
N SER A 19 8.12 17.13 10.20
CA SER A 19 8.06 15.91 11.00
C SER A 19 6.75 15.16 10.75
N GLY A 20 6.58 13.98 11.35
CA GLY A 20 5.34 13.25 11.15
C GLY A 20 5.35 11.81 11.60
N ASP A 21 4.34 11.09 11.12
CA ASP A 21 4.06 9.72 11.47
C ASP A 21 3.99 8.86 10.20
N LEU A 22 4.59 7.68 10.25
CA LEU A 22 4.51 6.66 9.22
C LEU A 22 3.91 5.41 9.84
N VAL A 23 2.80 4.92 9.28
CA VAL A 23 2.09 3.74 9.77
C VAL A 23 1.97 2.72 8.66
N LEU A 24 2.43 1.51 8.92
CA LEU A 24 2.32 0.37 8.04
C LEU A 24 1.22 -0.55 8.55
N TYR A 25 0.21 -0.79 7.73
CA TYR A 25 -0.81 -1.80 8.01
C TYR A 25 -0.58 -3.01 7.13
N GLN A 26 -0.50 -4.14 7.81
CA GLN A 26 -0.41 -5.45 7.22
C GLN A 26 -1.69 -6.20 7.61
N LYS A 27 -2.51 -6.53 6.61
CA LYS A 27 -3.70 -7.36 6.85
C LYS A 27 -3.32 -8.80 6.61
N ARG A 28 -3.85 -9.74 7.38
CA ARG A 28 -3.59 -11.17 7.21
C ARG A 28 -4.88 -11.95 7.30
N ILE A 29 -5.06 -12.92 6.42
CA ILE A 29 -6.20 -13.84 6.43
C ILE A 29 -5.68 -15.26 6.68
N THR A 30 -6.20 -15.88 7.73
CA THR A 30 -5.84 -17.24 8.14
C THR A 30 -7.05 -18.14 8.01
N LYS A 31 -6.90 -19.29 7.36
CA LYS A 31 -7.95 -20.31 7.23
C LYS A 31 -7.53 -21.59 7.94
N LYS A 32 -8.39 -22.09 8.83
CA LYS A 32 -8.20 -23.35 9.54
C LYS A 32 -9.23 -24.38 9.04
N LYS A 33 -8.78 -25.63 8.91
CA LYS A 33 -9.67 -26.76 8.61
C LYS A 33 -10.39 -27.13 9.90
N GLY A 34 -11.72 -27.13 9.89
CA GLY A 34 -12.53 -27.23 11.11
C GLY A 34 -12.66 -25.90 11.84
N GLY A 35 -13.46 -25.89 12.90
CA GLY A 35 -13.75 -24.72 13.72
C GLY A 35 -14.32 -25.13 15.06
N LEU A 36 -14.53 -24.18 15.96
CA LEU A 36 -15.14 -24.43 17.26
C LEU A 36 -16.49 -25.14 17.11
N PHE A 37 -16.69 -26.19 17.91
CA PHE A 37 -17.96 -26.92 17.95
C PHE A 37 -19.05 -25.99 18.51
N PHE A 38 -20.08 -25.74 17.70
CA PHE A 38 -21.18 -24.83 18.06
C PHE A 38 -22.49 -25.54 18.41
N GLY A 39 -22.41 -26.84 18.77
CA GLY A 39 -23.56 -27.64 19.20
C GLY A 39 -23.91 -28.81 18.28
N SER A 40 -24.82 -29.64 18.75
CA SER A 40 -25.26 -30.86 18.06
C SER A 40 -26.00 -30.55 16.75
N GLY A 41 -25.77 -31.37 15.72
CA GLY A 41 -26.39 -31.21 14.40
C GLY A 41 -25.65 -30.23 13.46
N LEU A 42 -24.60 -29.56 13.94
CA LEU A 42 -23.75 -28.69 13.14
C LEU A 42 -22.39 -29.36 12.88
N VAL A 43 -21.99 -29.42 11.62
CA VAL A 43 -20.66 -29.92 11.22
C VAL A 43 -19.80 -28.71 10.86
N PRO A 44 -18.71 -28.43 11.60
CA PRO A 44 -17.84 -27.31 11.29
C PRO A 44 -17.13 -27.57 9.95
N THR A 45 -17.31 -26.65 9.01
CA THR A 45 -16.69 -26.75 7.67
C THR A 45 -15.38 -25.97 7.57
N GLY A 46 -15.14 -25.01 8.47
CA GLY A 46 -13.88 -24.26 8.57
C GLY A 46 -14.01 -23.01 9.43
N GLU A 47 -12.87 -22.38 9.70
CA GLU A 47 -12.74 -21.12 10.42
C GLU A 47 -11.87 -20.16 9.60
N LEU A 48 -12.27 -18.89 9.55
CA LEU A 48 -11.54 -17.80 8.90
C LEU A 48 -11.23 -16.73 9.95
N GLU A 49 -9.97 -16.33 10.03
CA GLU A 49 -9.47 -15.32 10.95
C GLU A 49 -8.81 -14.21 10.15
N ILE A 50 -9.19 -12.96 10.42
CA ILE A 50 -8.56 -11.78 9.83
C ILE A 50 -7.78 -11.07 10.94
N SER A 51 -6.48 -10.92 10.76
CA SER A 51 -5.62 -10.15 11.65
C SER A 51 -5.10 -8.90 10.95
N ILE A 52 -4.97 -7.81 11.71
CA ILE A 52 -4.37 -6.56 11.22
C ILE A 52 -3.19 -6.26 12.14
N LYS A 53 -1.99 -6.24 11.57
CA LYS A 53 -0.76 -5.85 12.24
C LYS A 53 -0.41 -4.42 11.83
N GLU A 54 -0.29 -3.56 12.82
CA GLU A 54 0.11 -2.17 12.66
C GLU A 54 1.55 -1.99 13.12
N ARG A 55 2.34 -1.23 12.37
CA ARG A 55 3.67 -0.74 12.79
C ARG A 55 3.71 0.77 12.60
N ALA A 56 3.85 1.51 13.70
CA ALA A 56 3.89 2.96 13.69
C ALA A 56 5.31 3.47 13.98
N TYR A 57 5.72 4.50 13.25
CA TYR A 57 7.01 5.15 13.33
C TYR A 57 6.82 6.66 13.34
N GLN A 58 7.73 7.37 14.00
CA GLN A 58 7.80 8.83 13.94
C GLN A 58 9.07 9.26 13.21
N PHE A 59 9.00 10.37 12.49
CA PHE A 59 10.14 10.96 11.82
C PHE A 59 10.23 12.45 12.08
N SER A 60 11.45 12.98 12.11
CA SER A 60 11.73 14.40 12.29
C SER A 60 11.69 15.20 10.98
N ASN A 61 11.98 14.55 9.85
CA ASN A 61 11.89 15.15 8.52
C ASN A 61 11.57 14.09 7.46
N TYR A 62 10.49 14.30 6.71
CA TYR A 62 10.03 13.37 5.68
C TYR A 62 11.00 13.23 4.48
N THR A 63 11.90 14.18 4.24
CA THR A 63 12.89 14.07 3.14
C THR A 63 14.10 13.22 3.53
N HIS A 64 14.26 12.91 4.82
CA HIS A 64 15.40 12.18 5.37
C HIS A 64 15.05 10.74 5.79
N ILE A 65 13.78 10.34 5.71
CA ILE A 65 13.41 8.96 5.99
C ILE A 65 13.92 8.04 4.89
N LEU A 66 14.46 6.88 5.27
CA LEU A 66 14.90 5.83 4.35
C LEU A 66 14.20 4.49 4.63
N PRO A 67 12.87 4.39 4.47
CA PRO A 67 12.19 3.11 4.52
C PRO A 67 12.71 2.15 3.43
N PRO A 68 12.65 0.83 3.66
CA PRO A 68 13.03 -0.13 2.64
C PRO A 68 12.14 0.01 1.40
N GLY A 69 12.74 0.39 0.27
CA GLY A 69 12.12 0.37 -1.04
C GLY A 69 11.24 1.57 -1.40
N PHE A 70 11.26 2.66 -0.62
CA PHE A 70 10.77 3.95 -1.10
C PHE A 70 11.42 5.13 -0.39
N ARG A 71 11.35 6.31 -1.01
CA ARG A 71 11.79 7.58 -0.43
C ARG A 71 10.96 8.75 -0.94
N LEU A 72 10.89 9.80 -0.14
CA LEU A 72 10.37 11.10 -0.55
C LEU A 72 11.56 12.04 -0.80
N ILE A 73 11.57 12.68 -1.96
CA ILE A 73 12.61 13.64 -2.36
C ILE A 73 11.93 14.96 -2.60
N GLU A 74 12.48 16.03 -2.08
CA GLU A 74 12.04 17.39 -2.36
C GLU A 74 13.15 18.11 -3.13
N PHE A 75 12.80 18.79 -4.20
CA PHE A 75 13.71 19.69 -4.89
C PHE A 75 12.96 20.91 -5.42
N THR A 76 13.73 21.94 -5.75
CA THR A 76 13.21 23.18 -6.33
C THR A 76 13.85 23.34 -7.69
N GLU A 77 13.03 23.36 -8.74
CA GLU A 77 13.46 23.57 -10.11
C GLU A 77 12.80 24.85 -10.63
N GLU A 78 13.61 25.81 -11.10
CA GLU A 78 13.14 27.10 -11.62
C GLU A 78 12.19 27.87 -10.66
N GLY A 79 12.39 27.70 -9.34
CA GLY A 79 11.56 28.33 -8.31
C GLY A 79 10.25 27.60 -8.00
N VAL A 80 9.98 26.48 -8.68
CA VAL A 80 8.83 25.61 -8.42
C VAL A 80 9.25 24.46 -7.51
N ARG A 81 8.54 24.31 -6.40
CA ARG A 81 8.71 23.19 -5.47
C ARG A 81 8.12 21.92 -6.10
N GLU A 82 8.91 20.85 -6.21
CA GLU A 82 8.43 19.52 -6.59
C GLU A 82 8.80 18.52 -5.49
N ILE A 83 7.86 17.63 -5.19
CA ILE A 83 8.09 16.47 -4.31
C ILE A 83 7.94 15.21 -5.16
N GLN A 84 8.82 14.25 -4.96
CA GLN A 84 8.76 12.95 -5.61
C GLN A 84 8.65 11.83 -4.58
N LEU A 85 7.66 10.97 -4.75
CA LEU A 85 7.64 9.65 -4.12
C LEU A 85 8.28 8.67 -5.09
N VAL A 86 9.46 8.17 -4.75
CA VAL A 86 10.20 7.17 -5.52
C VAL A 86 10.04 5.83 -4.82
N VAL A 87 9.48 4.84 -5.52
CA VAL A 87 9.21 3.50 -5.02
C VAL A 87 9.98 2.48 -5.86
N ASP A 88 10.77 1.63 -5.20
CA ASP A 88 11.33 0.42 -5.81
C ASP A 88 10.19 -0.57 -6.04
N THR A 89 9.79 -0.72 -7.29
CA THR A 89 8.72 -1.63 -7.75
C THR A 89 9.30 -2.83 -8.50
N GLY A 90 10.59 -3.11 -8.34
CA GLY A 90 11.21 -4.32 -8.89
C GLY A 90 10.72 -5.59 -8.19
N LYS A 91 10.79 -6.72 -8.90
CA LYS A 91 10.39 -8.04 -8.36
C LYS A 91 11.12 -8.44 -7.06
N THR A 92 12.32 -7.91 -6.83
CA THR A 92 13.14 -8.14 -5.62
C THR A 92 13.11 -6.95 -4.67
N SER A 93 12.15 -6.04 -4.82
CA SER A 93 12.07 -4.83 -4.01
C SER A 93 12.10 -5.17 -2.52
N PRO A 94 12.95 -4.50 -1.72
CA PRO A 94 12.98 -4.68 -0.29
C PRO A 94 11.66 -4.24 0.37
N LEU A 95 10.81 -3.48 -0.35
CA LEU A 95 9.47 -3.10 0.10
C LEU A 95 8.56 -4.32 0.30
N LEU A 96 8.57 -5.29 -0.64
CA LEU A 96 7.76 -6.51 -0.52
C LEU A 96 8.12 -7.29 0.74
N LYS A 97 9.43 -7.44 0.99
CA LYS A 97 9.93 -8.12 2.19
C LYS A 97 9.58 -7.35 3.47
N ALA A 98 9.73 -6.02 3.46
CA ALA A 98 9.40 -5.19 4.63
C ALA A 98 7.91 -5.22 4.98
N LEU A 99 7.05 -5.32 3.96
CA LEU A 99 5.60 -5.47 4.11
C LEU A 99 5.14 -6.92 4.36
N GLU A 100 6.08 -7.87 4.37
CA GLU A 100 5.80 -9.31 4.51
C GLU A 100 4.75 -9.79 3.48
N ILE A 101 4.88 -9.31 2.23
CA ILE A 101 4.00 -9.69 1.12
C ILE A 101 4.63 -10.86 0.38
N ASP A 102 3.92 -11.99 0.34
CA ASP A 102 4.28 -13.17 -0.42
C ASP A 102 3.32 -13.41 -1.60
N LYS A 103 3.87 -13.77 -2.75
CA LYS A 103 3.11 -13.94 -4.00
C LYS A 103 2.16 -15.13 -3.95
N GLU A 104 2.62 -16.27 -3.42
CA GLU A 104 1.82 -17.50 -3.37
C GLU A 104 0.68 -17.34 -2.37
N GLU A 105 0.96 -16.72 -1.23
CA GLU A 105 -0.03 -16.36 -0.21
C GLU A 105 -1.14 -15.45 -0.77
N ILE A 106 -0.77 -14.36 -1.46
CA ILE A 106 -1.75 -13.44 -2.06
C ILE A 106 -2.59 -14.15 -3.12
N ASN A 107 -1.97 -14.93 -4.02
CA ASN A 107 -2.69 -15.66 -5.06
C ASN A 107 -3.71 -16.65 -4.47
N SER A 108 -3.39 -17.28 -3.35
CA SER A 108 -4.31 -18.17 -2.65
C SER A 108 -5.47 -17.40 -2.00
N ILE A 109 -5.24 -16.19 -1.46
CA ILE A 109 -6.34 -15.30 -1.02
C ILE A 109 -7.23 -14.94 -2.20
N LEU A 110 -6.67 -14.49 -3.32
CA LEU A 110 -7.43 -14.07 -4.50
C LEU A 110 -8.30 -15.22 -5.04
N THR A 111 -7.74 -16.43 -5.07
CA THR A 111 -8.45 -17.64 -5.49
C THR A 111 -9.63 -17.95 -4.58
N GLU A 112 -9.44 -17.91 -3.25
CA GLU A 112 -10.51 -18.15 -2.29
C GLU A 112 -11.57 -17.03 -2.31
N ALA A 113 -11.16 -15.77 -2.43
CA ALA A 113 -12.08 -14.63 -2.50
C ALA A 113 -12.97 -14.71 -3.75
N LYS A 114 -12.47 -15.23 -4.88
CA LYS A 114 -13.31 -15.49 -6.07
C LYS A 114 -14.39 -16.55 -5.84
N LEU A 115 -14.22 -17.43 -4.85
CA LEU A 115 -15.21 -18.43 -4.47
C LEU A 115 -16.22 -17.91 -3.44
N ARG A 116 -15.98 -16.73 -2.87
CA ARG A 116 -16.69 -16.20 -1.68
C ARG A 116 -17.02 -14.72 -1.86
N ASP A 117 -18.26 -14.44 -2.21
CA ASP A 117 -18.76 -13.08 -2.49
C ASP A 117 -18.64 -12.12 -1.29
N ASP A 118 -18.64 -12.66 -0.07
CA ASP A 118 -18.44 -11.92 1.20
C ASP A 118 -17.00 -11.43 1.41
N LEU A 119 -16.00 -12.08 0.79
CA LEU A 119 -14.60 -11.66 0.82
C LEU A 119 -14.22 -10.74 -0.33
N LEU A 120 -15.11 -10.56 -1.32
CA LEU A 120 -14.83 -9.78 -2.52
C LEU A 120 -14.53 -8.31 -2.22
N ARG A 121 -15.10 -7.74 -1.14
CA ARG A 121 -14.80 -6.37 -0.67
C ARG A 121 -13.42 -6.23 0.00
N PHE A 122 -12.88 -7.31 0.57
CA PHE A 122 -11.49 -7.32 1.03
C PHE A 122 -10.51 -7.41 -0.15
N ASN A 123 -10.95 -8.01 -1.26
CA ASN A 123 -10.17 -8.33 -2.45
C ASN A 123 -9.56 -7.11 -3.15
N THR A 124 -10.32 -6.02 -3.29
CA THR A 124 -9.83 -4.81 -4.01
C THR A 124 -8.65 -4.13 -3.33
N LEU A 125 -8.37 -4.44 -2.06
CA LEU A 125 -7.25 -3.88 -1.31
C LEU A 125 -6.06 -4.86 -1.16
N VAL A 126 -6.22 -6.13 -1.51
CA VAL A 126 -5.11 -7.10 -1.42
C VAL A 126 -4.24 -7.11 -2.66
N GLU A 127 -4.74 -6.55 -3.77
CA GLU A 127 -4.03 -6.51 -5.06
C GLU A 127 -3.03 -5.36 -5.17
N PHE A 128 -3.01 -4.45 -4.19
CA PHE A 128 -2.21 -3.22 -4.25
C PHE A 128 -1.32 -3.03 -3.03
N ILE A 129 -0.19 -2.38 -3.25
CA ILE A 129 0.46 -1.56 -2.23
C ILE A 129 -0.13 -0.17 -2.36
N GLN A 130 -0.82 0.29 -1.31
CA GLN A 130 -1.44 1.60 -1.27
C GLN A 130 -0.61 2.54 -0.40
N PHE A 131 -0.21 3.67 -0.96
CA PHE A 131 0.35 4.79 -0.21
C PHE A 131 -0.75 5.84 0.01
N GLU A 132 -1.01 6.20 1.26
CA GLU A 132 -1.81 7.35 1.65
C GLU A 132 -0.87 8.40 2.24
N VAL A 133 -0.69 9.53 1.56
CA VAL A 133 0.19 10.61 2.03
C VAL A 133 -0.64 11.85 2.32
N GLN A 134 -0.66 12.26 3.58
CA GLN A 134 -1.27 13.51 4.05
C GLN A 134 -0.18 14.58 4.16
N PHE A 135 -0.36 15.66 3.42
CA PHE A 135 0.51 16.83 3.42
C PHE A 135 -0.03 17.92 4.35
N PRO A 136 0.83 18.82 4.86
CA PRO A 136 0.44 19.98 5.65
C PRO A 136 0.14 21.21 4.77
N PHE A 137 0.05 21.04 3.45
CA PHE A 137 -0.20 22.08 2.46
C PHE A 137 -0.99 21.51 1.27
N PRO A 138 -1.70 22.35 0.52
CA PRO A 138 -2.44 21.93 -0.66
C PRO A 138 -1.52 21.43 -1.77
N ILE A 139 -1.98 20.41 -2.47
CA ILE A 139 -1.37 19.78 -3.64
C ILE A 139 -2.26 20.09 -4.84
N LYS A 140 -1.66 20.69 -5.86
CA LYS A 140 -2.34 21.06 -7.10
C LYS A 140 -2.50 19.86 -8.04
N LYS A 141 -1.47 19.01 -8.12
CA LYS A 141 -1.44 17.90 -9.08
C LYS A 141 -0.54 16.78 -8.60
N VAL A 142 -0.93 15.55 -8.90
CA VAL A 142 -0.09 14.35 -8.79
C VAL A 142 -0.13 13.58 -10.10
N LYS A 143 0.99 12.99 -10.50
CA LYS A 143 1.07 12.13 -11.70
C LYS A 143 2.24 11.17 -11.59
N PHE A 144 2.20 10.06 -12.31
CA PHE A 144 3.40 9.25 -12.55
C PHE A 144 4.35 10.00 -13.49
N ALA A 145 5.66 9.85 -13.28
CA ALA A 145 6.67 10.41 -14.17
C ALA A 145 6.62 9.73 -15.55
N ASP A 146 6.49 8.40 -15.56
CA ASP A 146 6.31 7.60 -16.76
C ASP A 146 4.84 7.20 -16.96
N PRO A 147 4.39 6.98 -18.20
CA PRO A 147 3.06 6.42 -18.48
C PRO A 147 2.87 5.07 -17.78
N ARG A 148 1.67 4.86 -17.22
CA ARG A 148 1.25 3.59 -16.60
C ARG A 148 -0.06 3.10 -17.20
N THR A 149 -0.33 1.81 -17.09
CA THR A 149 -1.60 1.20 -17.51
C THR A 149 -2.77 1.87 -16.77
N PRO A 150 -3.67 2.58 -17.48
CA PRO A 150 -4.78 3.28 -16.85
C PRO A 150 -5.73 2.31 -16.13
N GLY A 151 -6.25 2.72 -14.98
CA GLY A 151 -7.19 1.93 -14.18
C GLY A 151 -6.52 0.96 -13.20
N GLU A 152 -5.36 0.41 -13.54
CA GLU A 152 -4.59 -0.46 -12.64
C GLU A 152 -3.64 0.34 -11.75
N TRP A 153 -2.80 1.17 -12.36
CA TRP A 153 -1.93 2.09 -11.63
C TRP A 153 -2.67 3.40 -11.42
N THR A 154 -2.77 3.84 -10.17
CA THR A 154 -3.45 5.12 -9.88
C THR A 154 -2.61 5.98 -8.96
N ALA A 155 -2.49 7.27 -9.30
CA ALA A 155 -1.98 8.31 -8.43
C ALA A 155 -2.99 9.46 -8.50
N ARG A 156 -3.65 9.76 -7.38
CA ARG A 156 -4.75 10.72 -7.33
C ARG A 156 -4.75 11.52 -6.04
N LEU A 157 -5.44 12.66 -6.08
CA LEU A 157 -5.80 13.41 -4.89
C LEU A 157 -7.17 12.92 -4.39
N ASP A 158 -7.19 12.49 -3.14
CA ASP A 158 -8.41 12.16 -2.39
C ASP A 158 -9.02 13.42 -1.74
N SER A 159 -8.15 14.39 -1.42
CA SER A 159 -8.48 15.77 -1.09
C SER A 159 -7.32 16.68 -1.51
N ASN A 160 -7.46 17.99 -1.36
CA ASN A 160 -6.40 18.94 -1.67
C ASN A 160 -5.10 18.68 -0.87
N GLU A 161 -5.15 17.98 0.25
CA GLU A 161 -3.98 17.73 1.10
C GLU A 161 -3.64 16.24 1.21
N LYS A 162 -4.38 15.36 0.52
CA LYS A 162 -4.24 13.92 0.66
C LYS A 162 -4.07 13.26 -0.71
N MET A 163 -2.94 12.60 -0.89
CA MET A 163 -2.65 11.78 -2.06
C MET A 163 -2.88 10.30 -1.75
N ILE A 164 -3.42 9.58 -2.74
CA ILE A 164 -3.46 8.12 -2.75
C ILE A 164 -2.72 7.61 -3.99
N VAL A 165 -1.79 6.68 -3.79
CA VAL A 165 -1.12 5.95 -4.87
C VAL A 165 -1.36 4.46 -4.68
N ASN A 166 -1.90 3.81 -5.71
CA ASN A 166 -2.08 2.36 -5.75
C ASN A 166 -1.09 1.77 -6.75
N ILE A 167 -0.26 0.86 -6.26
CA ILE A 167 0.73 0.12 -7.03
C ILE A 167 0.28 -1.34 -7.10
N PRO A 168 -0.07 -1.86 -8.28
CA PRO A 168 -0.51 -3.25 -8.43
C PRO A 168 0.61 -4.24 -8.14
N LEU A 169 0.34 -5.23 -7.29
CA LEU A 169 1.28 -6.29 -6.95
C LEU A 169 1.60 -7.18 -8.16
N HIS A 170 0.63 -7.42 -9.05
CA HIS A 170 0.87 -8.22 -10.26
C HIS A 170 1.94 -7.59 -11.15
N SER A 171 1.91 -6.27 -11.33
CA SER A 171 2.91 -5.56 -12.14
C SER A 171 4.29 -5.56 -11.51
N ILE A 172 4.40 -5.49 -10.16
CA ILE A 172 5.67 -5.66 -9.45
C ILE A 172 6.24 -7.06 -9.73
N TRP A 173 5.42 -8.11 -9.61
CA TRP A 173 5.87 -9.48 -9.85
C TRP A 173 6.18 -9.78 -11.31
N ALA A 174 5.47 -9.14 -12.25
CA ALA A 174 5.77 -9.15 -13.68
C ALA A 174 7.00 -8.30 -14.02
N ASN A 175 7.50 -7.50 -13.07
CA ASN A 175 8.65 -6.61 -13.22
C ASN A 175 8.47 -5.59 -14.36
N GLU A 176 7.24 -5.11 -14.54
CA GLU A 176 6.88 -4.15 -15.61
C GLU A 176 7.64 -2.83 -15.47
N HIS A 177 7.78 -2.36 -14.23
CA HIS A 177 8.45 -1.11 -13.89
C HIS A 177 9.33 -1.35 -12.67
N GLN A 178 10.66 -1.33 -12.83
CA GLN A 178 11.58 -1.56 -11.71
C GLN A 178 11.61 -0.40 -10.72
N LEU A 179 11.37 0.82 -11.20
CA LEU A 179 11.31 2.02 -10.39
C LEU A 179 10.06 2.80 -10.78
N THR A 180 9.30 3.23 -9.77
CA THR A 180 8.11 4.07 -9.97
C THR A 180 8.32 5.40 -9.28
N THR A 181 8.29 6.47 -10.07
CA THR A 181 8.32 7.85 -9.56
C THR A 181 6.94 8.48 -9.70
N VAL A 182 6.42 9.01 -8.60
CA VAL A 182 5.21 9.84 -8.55
C VAL A 182 5.64 11.28 -8.29
N GLN A 183 5.32 12.17 -9.21
CA GLN A 183 5.55 13.59 -9.11
C GLN A 183 4.37 14.27 -8.44
N ILE A 184 4.66 15.12 -7.46
CA ILE A 184 3.70 15.76 -6.56
C ILE A 184 4.01 17.25 -6.62
N TYR A 185 3.04 18.03 -7.10
CA TYR A 185 3.14 19.47 -7.28
C TYR A 185 2.31 20.17 -6.21
N PRO A 186 2.93 20.74 -5.17
CA PRO A 186 2.26 21.62 -4.22
C PRO A 186 1.58 22.78 -4.96
N ASP A 187 0.49 23.29 -4.39
CA ASP A 187 -0.07 24.54 -4.89
C ASP A 187 0.89 25.68 -4.53
N SER A 188 1.22 26.49 -5.53
CA SER A 188 2.05 27.67 -5.35
C SER A 188 1.14 28.78 -4.85
N ASN A 189 1.18 29.08 -3.55
CA ASN A 189 0.65 30.35 -3.05
C ASN A 189 1.57 31.49 -3.47
#